data_AF-A0AA42CEW8-F1
#
_entry.id   AF-A0AA42CEW8-F1
#
_cell.length_a   1.000
_cell.length_b   1.000
_cell.length_c   1.000
_cell.angle_alpha   90.00
_cell.angle_beta   90.00
_cell.angle_gamma   90.00
#
_symmetry.space_group_name_H-M   'P 1'
#
loop_
_entity.id
_entity.type
_entity.pdbx_description
1 polymer ?
#
loop_
_entity_poly.entity_id
_entity_poly.type
_entity_poly.pdbx_seq_one_letter_code
_entity_poly.pdbx_strand_id
1 'polypeptide(L)' 'MIKQHRTLAAYVNMLLRVGFAISHVEEWGPAEQQIASRPSLADERQRPPFLLVAARRDGPGRNIAA' A
#
# COMPACT_ATOMS: atom_id res chain seq x y z
N MET A 1 19.00 11.71 1.66
CA MET A 1 18.15 10.52 1.87
C MET A 1 17.70 10.00 0.50
N ILE A 2 17.79 8.70 0.22
CA ILE A 2 17.48 8.11 -1.10
C ILE A 2 16.18 7.30 -1.00
N LYS A 3 15.21 7.57 -1.89
CA LYS A 3 13.98 6.78 -2.00
C LYS A 3 14.29 5.41 -2.62
N GLN A 4 13.81 4.34 -2.00
CA GLN A 4 13.96 2.98 -2.53
C GLN A 4 12.71 2.61 -3.32
N HIS A 5 12.85 2.46 -4.64
CA HIS A 5 11.74 2.04 -5.48
C HIS A 5 11.47 0.54 -5.31
N ARG A 6 10.21 0.19 -5.08
CA ARG A 6 9.71 -1.18 -5.06
C ARG A 6 8.35 -1.19 -5.74
N THR A 7 8.05 -2.27 -6.44
CA THR A 7 6.73 -2.47 -7.05
C THR A 7 5.70 -2.82 -5.98
N LEU A 8 4.41 -2.66 -6.28
CA LEU A 8 3.32 -3.14 -5.43
C LEU A 8 3.49 -4.63 -5.12
N ALA A 9 3.78 -5.43 -6.15
CA ALA A 9 4.02 -6.87 -6.00
C ALA A 9 5.18 -7.17 -5.03
N ALA A 10 6.24 -6.36 -5.03
CA ALA A 10 7.36 -6.56 -4.11
C ALA A 10 6.93 -6.37 -2.64
N TYR A 11 6.06 -5.39 -2.36
CA TYR A 11 5.52 -5.21 -1.00
C TYR A 11 4.55 -6.32 -0.62
N VAL A 12 3.56 -6.61 -1.46
CA VAL A 12 2.53 -7.63 -1.18
C VAL A 12 3.15 -9.01 -0.98
N ASN A 13 4.03 -9.43 -1.90
CA ASN A 13 4.66 -10.76 -1.81
C ASN A 13 5.60 -10.87 -0.61
N MET A 14 6.29 -9.79 -0.23
CA MET A 14 7.12 -9.78 0.97
C MET A 14 6.27 -10.02 2.21
N LEU A 15 5.16 -9.30 2.36
CA LEU A 15 4.25 -9.44 3.50
C LEU A 15 3.64 -10.83 3.60
N LEU A 16 3.20 -11.40 2.47
CA LEU A 16 2.72 -12.78 2.41
C LEU A 16 3.81 -13.78 2.81
N ARG A 17 5.03 -13.62 2.28
CA ARG A 17 6.17 -14.50 2.57
C ARG A 17 6.57 -14.50 4.04
N VAL A 18 6.49 -13.35 4.71
CA VAL A 18 6.84 -13.24 6.15
C VAL A 18 5.68 -13.58 7.08
N GLY A 19 4.60 -14.14 6.55
CA GLY A 19 3.48 -14.68 7.33
C GLY A 19 2.52 -13.61 7.84
N PHE A 20 2.22 -12.60 7.01
CA PHE A 20 1.09 -11.73 7.23
C PHE A 20 -0.04 -12.10 6.27
N ALA A 21 -1.28 -12.06 6.78
CA ALA A 21 -2.48 -12.01 5.98
C ALA A 21 -2.77 -10.56 5.56
N ILE A 22 -2.82 -10.30 4.27
CA ILE A 22 -3.24 -8.98 3.75
C ILE A 22 -4.75 -8.82 3.98
N SER A 23 -5.14 -7.71 4.61
CA SER A 23 -6.54 -7.39 4.91
C SER A 23 -7.10 -6.24 4.07
N HIS A 24 -6.24 -5.35 3.55
CA HIS A 24 -6.65 -4.23 2.70
C HIS A 24 -5.47 -3.75 1.85
N VAL A 25 -5.75 -3.40 0.59
CA VAL A 25 -4.80 -2.72 -0.30
C VAL A 25 -5.54 -1.58 -0.98
N GLU A 26 -4.97 -0.39 -0.94
CA GLU A 26 -5.57 0.81 -1.51
C GLU A 26 -4.50 1.67 -2.20
N GLU A 27 -4.76 2.01 -3.46
CA GLU A 27 -4.04 3.04 -4.18
C GLU A 27 -4.81 4.35 -3.97
N TRP A 28 -4.26 5.21 -3.11
CA TRP A 28 -5.01 6.37 -2.63
C TRP A 28 -5.31 7.37 -3.76
N GLY A 29 -6.51 7.92 -3.75
CA GLY A 29 -6.89 9.06 -4.58
C GLY A 29 -7.75 10.06 -3.78
N PRO A 30 -7.71 11.36 -4.13
CA PRO A 30 -8.47 12.38 -3.43
C PRO A 30 -9.98 12.24 -3.66
N ALA A 31 -10.77 12.45 -2.60
CA ALA A 31 -12.22 12.51 -2.66
C ALA A 31 -12.71 13.73 -3.45
N GLU A 32 -13.94 13.69 -3.95
CA GLU A 32 -14.50 14.78 -4.76
C GLU A 32 -14.54 16.11 -4.01
N GLN A 33 -14.86 16.09 -2.70
CA GLN A 33 -14.87 17.29 -1.86
C GLN A 33 -13.46 17.88 -1.69
N GLN A 34 -12.42 17.03 -1.70
CA GLN A 34 -11.03 17.47 -1.64
C GLN A 34 -10.60 18.10 -2.96
N ILE A 35 -11.05 17.56 -4.09
CA ILE A 35 -10.81 18.18 -5.41
C ILE A 35 -11.58 19.49 -5.53
N ALA A 36 -12.83 19.54 -5.08
CA ALA A 36 -13.63 20.76 -5.11
C ALA A 36 -12.97 21.91 -4.32
N SER A 37 -12.34 21.59 -3.19
CA SER A 37 -11.59 22.58 -2.38
C SER A 37 -10.18 22.85 -2.91
N ARG A 38 -9.52 21.89 -3.57
CA ARG A 38 -8.20 22.03 -4.18
C ARG A 38 -8.15 21.33 -5.55
N PRO A 39 -8.53 22.01 -6.65
CA PRO A 39 -8.69 21.39 -7.97
C PRO A 39 -7.44 20.68 -8.52
N SER A 40 -6.24 21.14 -8.16
CA SER A 40 -4.97 20.51 -8.56
C SER A 40 -4.82 19.07 -8.07
N LEU A 41 -5.61 18.64 -7.08
CA LEU A 41 -5.65 17.25 -6.60
C LEU A 41 -6.21 16.28 -7.65
N ALA A 42 -6.95 16.75 -8.65
CA ALA A 42 -7.51 15.87 -9.68
C ALA A 42 -6.43 15.05 -10.40
N ASP A 43 -5.24 15.62 -10.59
CA ASP A 43 -4.11 14.95 -11.26
C ASP A 43 -3.60 13.73 -10.47
N GLU A 44 -3.72 13.74 -9.14
CA GLU A 44 -3.28 12.65 -8.26
C GLU A 44 -4.14 11.38 -8.44
N ARG A 45 -5.34 11.49 -9.04
CA ARG A 45 -6.14 10.31 -9.42
C ARG A 45 -5.56 9.54 -10.62
N GLN A 46 -4.78 10.20 -11.47
CA GLN A 46 -4.17 9.54 -12.64
C GLN A 46 -2.93 8.73 -12.25
N ARG A 47 -2.21 9.18 -11.21
CA ARG A 47 -1.02 8.52 -10.68
C ARG A 47 -1.05 8.60 -9.14
N PRO A 48 -1.72 7.63 -8.50
CA PRO A 48 -1.81 7.57 -7.04
C PRO A 48 -0.43 7.74 -6.38
N PRO A 49 -0.24 8.78 -5.55
CA PRO A 49 1.06 9.03 -4.92
C PRO A 49 1.36 8.06 -3.78
N PHE A 50 0.33 7.38 -3.25
CA PHE A 50 0.45 6.52 -2.08
C PHE A 50 -0.14 5.13 -2.33
N LEU A 51 0.59 4.13 -1.85
CA LEU A 51 0.12 2.77 -1.65
C LEU A 51 -0.11 2.57 -0.15
N LEU A 52 -1.36 2.29 0.23
CA LEU A 52 -1.76 1.96 1.60
C LEU A 52 -2.02 0.46 1.69
N VAL A 53 -1.42 -0.22 2.67
CA VAL A 53 -1.58 -1.66 2.87
C VAL A 53 -1.85 -1.93 4.35
N ALA A 54 -2.94 -2.63 4.64
CA ALA A 54 -3.21 -3.17 5.96
C ALA A 54 -2.99 -4.69 5.94
N ALA A 55 -2.22 -5.19 6.90
CA ALA A 55 -1.94 -6.61 7.04
C ALA A 55 -1.98 -7.02 8.52
N ARG A 56 -2.43 -8.23 8.79
CA ARG A 56 -2.55 -8.80 10.13
C ARG A 56 -1.67 -10.04 10.23
N ARG A 57 -0.99 -10.20 11.36
CA ARG A 57 -0.29 -11.45 11.69
C ARG A 57 -1.33 -12.51 12.07
N ASP A 58 -1.40 -13.58 11.28
CA ASP A 58 -2.29 -14.72 11.48
C ASP A 58 -1.57 -15.85 12.25
N GLY A 59 -1.52 -15.72 13.58
CA GLY A 59 -1.03 -16.78 14.48
C GLY A 59 0.47 -16.73 14.82
N PRO A 60 0.95 -17.61 15.72
CA PRO A 60 2.34 -17.59 16.20
C PRO A 60 3.27 -17.77 15.01
N GLY A 61 4.23 -16.85 14.88
CA GLY A 61 5.06 -16.65 13.70
C GLY A 61 5.47 -17.97 13.07
N ARG A 62 4.92 -18.26 11.89
CA ARG A 62 5.29 -19.42 11.10
C ARG A 62 6.77 -19.30 10.79
N ASN A 63 7.59 -20.08 11.49
CA ASN A 63 9.04 -20.09 11.33
C ASN A 63 9.33 -20.49 9.88
N ILE A 64 9.72 -19.53 9.06
CA ILE A 64 10.30 -19.78 7.74
C ILE A 64 11.73 -20.29 7.98
N ALA A 65 11.81 -21.53 8.46
CA ALA A 65 13.03 -22.32 8.36
C ALA A 65 13.29 -22.52 6.86
N ALA A 66 14.34 -21.86 6.38
CA ALA A 66 15.00 -22.18 5.13
C ALA A 66 15.95 -23.36 5.35
#